data_AF-A0A2W4PL18-F1
#
_entry.id   AF-A0A2W4PL18-F1
#
_cell.length_a   1.000
_cell.length_b   1.000
_cell.length_c   1.000
_cell.angle_alpha   90.00
_cell.angle_beta   90.00
_cell.angle_gamma   90.00
#
_symmetry.space_group_name_H-M   'P 1'
#
loop_
_entity.id
_entity.type
_entity.pdbx_description
1 polymer ?
#
loop_
_entity_poly.entity_id
_entity_poly.type
_entity_poly.pdbx_seq_one_letter_code
_entity_poly.pdbx_strand_id
1 'polypeptide(L)'
;VVGAPRDAQKGLQGRERVAQEAPGYANDIPPRAQGTALRMIQDAEAYKAQVVALAQGNVARFNSVHAAYAQAPEVTRRRMYLETIEEIYRNSQKIVVDTSGTNGNMIVLPLDRLTERVAPRTAAPATQEARPPQQQLELPTVTVEGRTRGIR
;
A
#
# COMPACT_ATOMS: atom_id res chain seq x y z
N VAL A 1 14.95 -57.64 31.23
CA VAL A 1 14.03 -57.50 30.07
C VAL A 1 12.61 -57.24 30.58
N VAL A 2 12.31 -56.01 31.02
CA VAL A 2 10.95 -55.63 31.47
C VAL A 2 10.66 -54.23 30.92
N GLY A 3 10.09 -54.16 29.72
CA GLY A 3 9.77 -52.90 29.01
C GLY A 3 8.58 -53.05 28.04
N ALA A 4 8.49 -54.21 27.38
CA ALA A 4 7.46 -54.53 26.40
C ALA A 4 5.99 -54.20 26.77
N PRO A 5 5.48 -54.47 27.99
CA PRO A 5 4.08 -54.16 28.31
C PRO A 5 3.81 -52.66 28.48
N ARG A 6 4.79 -51.89 28.98
CA ARG A 6 4.65 -50.42 29.11
C ARG A 6 4.70 -49.74 27.74
N ASP A 7 5.54 -50.25 26.85
CA ASP A 7 5.65 -49.74 25.48
C ASP A 7 4.37 -50.00 24.68
N ALA A 8 3.77 -51.18 24.84
CA ALA A 8 2.47 -51.51 24.25
C ALA A 8 1.35 -50.58 24.75
N GLN A 9 1.28 -50.32 26.06
CA GLN A 9 0.30 -49.40 26.65
C GLN A 9 0.49 -47.96 26.17
N LYS A 10 1.74 -47.50 26.09
CA LYS A 10 2.06 -46.17 25.55
C LYS A 10 1.64 -46.03 24.09
N GLY A 11 1.83 -47.07 23.29
CA GLY A 11 1.36 -47.14 21.91
C GLY A 11 -0.17 -47.06 21.78
N LEU A 12 -0.91 -47.75 22.65
CA LEU A 12 -2.38 -47.73 22.68
C LEU A 12 -2.92 -46.34 23.08
N GLN A 13 -2.37 -45.73 24.12
CA GLN A 13 -2.74 -44.37 24.53
C GLN A 13 -2.43 -43.34 23.44
N GLY A 14 -1.31 -43.50 22.73
CA GLY A 14 -0.98 -42.69 21.57
C GLY A 14 -2.02 -42.81 20.46
N ARG A 15 -2.45 -44.04 20.14
CA ARG A 15 -3.51 -44.28 19.15
C ARG A 15 -4.85 -43.67 19.55
N GLU A 16 -5.24 -43.81 20.82
CA GLU A 16 -6.49 -43.25 21.34
C GLU A 16 -6.47 -41.71 21.28
N ARG A 17 -5.34 -41.07 21.59
CA ARG A 17 -5.18 -39.62 21.43
C ARG A 17 -5.37 -39.17 19.99
N VAL A 18 -4.67 -39.81 19.05
CA VAL A 18 -4.81 -39.46 17.62
C VAL A 18 -6.24 -39.69 17.12
N ALA A 19 -6.91 -40.76 17.58
CA ALA A 19 -8.30 -41.03 17.23
C ALA A 19 -9.28 -39.97 17.78
N GLN A 20 -9.01 -39.43 18.98
CA GLN A 20 -9.80 -38.37 19.60
C GLN A 20 -9.56 -36.99 18.97
N GLU A 21 -8.35 -36.74 18.46
CA GLU A 21 -7.98 -35.48 17.80
C GLU A 21 -8.47 -35.40 16.34
N ALA A 22 -8.57 -36.54 15.64
CA ALA A 22 -9.06 -36.65 14.26
C ALA A 22 -10.39 -35.92 13.93
N PRO A 23 -11.46 -36.02 14.75
CA PRO A 23 -12.71 -35.30 14.47
C PRO A 23 -12.54 -33.78 14.51
N GLY A 24 -11.64 -33.25 15.34
CA GLY A 24 -11.33 -31.82 15.36
C GLY A 24 -10.73 -31.35 14.01
N TYR A 25 -9.74 -32.09 13.51
CA TYR A 25 -9.13 -31.80 12.21
C TYR A 25 -10.12 -31.94 11.05
N ALA A 26 -10.99 -32.96 11.08
CA ALA A 26 -12.01 -33.16 10.04
C ALA A 26 -13.06 -32.03 10.04
N ASN A 27 -13.42 -31.51 11.21
CA ASN A 27 -14.41 -30.44 11.35
C ASN A 27 -13.83 -29.04 11.04
N ASP A 28 -12.51 -28.85 11.13
CA ASP A 28 -11.84 -27.58 10.83
C ASP A 28 -11.71 -27.28 9.33
N ILE A 29 -11.64 -28.32 8.49
CA ILE A 29 -11.47 -28.19 7.03
C ILE A 29 -12.69 -27.52 6.35
N PRO A 30 -13.94 -27.98 6.55
CA PRO A 30 -15.10 -27.40 5.88
C PRO A 30 -15.29 -25.88 6.12
N PRO A 31 -15.21 -25.34 7.35
CA PRO A 31 -15.38 -23.90 7.56
C PRO A 31 -14.23 -23.08 6.96
N ARG A 32 -12.99 -23.59 6.98
CA ARG A 32 -11.85 -22.91 6.33
C ARG A 32 -12.01 -22.86 4.81
N ALA A 33 -12.46 -23.96 4.20
CA ALA A 33 -12.74 -24.03 2.78
C ALA A 33 -13.89 -23.08 2.39
N GLN A 34 -14.98 -23.06 3.17
CA GLN A 34 -16.09 -22.13 2.97
C GLN A 34 -15.67 -20.67 3.10
N GLY A 35 -14.88 -20.33 4.13
CA GLY A 35 -14.36 -18.97 4.30
C GLY A 35 -13.48 -18.53 3.13
N THR A 36 -12.64 -19.44 2.61
CA THR A 36 -11.80 -19.16 1.43
C THR A 36 -12.64 -18.96 0.17
N ALA A 37 -13.66 -19.80 -0.03
CA ALA A 37 -14.58 -19.67 -1.17
C ALA A 37 -15.38 -18.35 -1.11
N LEU A 38 -15.89 -17.99 0.07
CA LEU A 38 -16.60 -16.72 0.27
C LEU A 38 -15.68 -15.52 0.02
N ARG A 39 -14.42 -15.56 0.48
CA ARG A 39 -13.43 -14.52 0.19
C ARG A 39 -13.20 -14.39 -1.32
N MET A 40 -13.03 -15.51 -2.02
CA MET A 40 -12.84 -15.50 -3.47
C MET A 40 -14.02 -14.88 -4.23
N ILE A 41 -15.25 -15.16 -3.78
CA ILE A 41 -16.46 -14.55 -4.36
C ILE A 41 -16.48 -13.05 -4.08
N GLN A 42 -16.22 -12.62 -2.84
CA GLN A 42 -16.18 -11.20 -2.47
C GLN A 42 -15.09 -10.44 -3.22
N ASP A 43 -13.90 -11.03 -3.39
CA ASP A 43 -12.81 -10.43 -4.16
C ASP A 43 -13.22 -10.25 -5.63
N ALA A 44 -13.91 -11.23 -6.22
CA ALA A 44 -14.41 -11.16 -7.58
C ALA A 44 -15.52 -10.09 -7.73
N GLU A 45 -16.43 -10.00 -6.76
CA GLU A 45 -17.47 -8.97 -6.74
C GLU A 45 -16.89 -7.57 -6.57
N ALA A 46 -15.90 -7.41 -5.68
CA ALA A 46 -15.19 -6.16 -5.47
C ALA A 46 -14.45 -5.73 -6.74
N TYR A 47 -13.75 -6.65 -7.41
CA TYR A 47 -13.09 -6.38 -8.68
C TYR A 47 -14.09 -5.95 -9.76
N LYS A 48 -15.21 -6.67 -9.90
CA LYS A 48 -16.29 -6.30 -10.82
C LYS A 48 -16.80 -4.88 -10.52
N ALA A 49 -17.08 -4.58 -9.26
CA ALA A 49 -17.55 -3.25 -8.84
C ALA A 49 -16.52 -2.16 -9.14
N GLN A 50 -15.24 -2.42 -8.89
CA GLN A 50 -14.13 -1.52 -9.20
C GLN A 50 -14.06 -1.22 -10.71
N VAL A 51 -14.14 -2.25 -11.56
CA VAL A 51 -14.10 -2.08 -13.02
C VAL A 51 -15.29 -1.27 -13.51
N VAL A 52 -16.50 -1.56 -13.00
CA VAL A 52 -17.71 -0.81 -13.36
C VAL A 52 -17.61 0.65 -12.91
N ALA A 53 -17.17 0.90 -11.68
CA ALA A 53 -17.02 2.26 -11.16
C ALA A 53 -15.96 3.05 -11.94
N LEU A 54 -14.83 2.43 -12.29
CA LEU A 54 -13.79 3.04 -13.12
C LEU A 54 -14.34 3.37 -14.51
N ALA A 55 -15.05 2.45 -15.14
CA ALA A 55 -15.66 2.68 -16.45
C ALA A 55 -16.68 3.82 -16.41
N GLN A 56 -17.55 3.86 -15.39
CA GLN A 56 -18.51 4.96 -15.20
C GLN A 56 -17.82 6.31 -14.96
N GLY A 57 -16.77 6.34 -14.13
CA GLY A 57 -15.98 7.54 -13.89
C GLY A 57 -15.28 8.05 -15.16
N ASN A 58 -14.71 7.15 -15.95
CA ASN A 58 -14.09 7.48 -17.23
C ASN A 58 -15.10 8.05 -18.23
N VAL A 59 -16.30 7.45 -18.33
CA VAL A 59 -17.38 7.97 -19.19
C VAL A 59 -17.85 9.34 -18.71
N ALA A 60 -18.02 9.54 -17.40
CA ALA A 60 -18.42 10.83 -16.84
C ALA A 60 -17.40 11.93 -17.15
N ARG A 61 -16.10 11.65 -16.96
CA ARG A 61 -15.00 12.57 -17.31
C ARG A 61 -14.95 12.83 -18.81
N PHE A 62 -15.14 11.81 -19.64
CA PHE A 62 -15.17 11.98 -21.08
C PHE A 62 -16.32 12.87 -21.52
N ASN A 63 -17.53 12.64 -21.01
CA ASN A 63 -18.72 13.41 -21.36
C ASN A 63 -18.61 14.88 -20.96
N SER A 64 -18.03 15.18 -19.79
CA SER A 64 -17.84 16.58 -19.35
C SER A 64 -16.90 17.34 -20.28
N VAL A 65 -15.83 16.67 -20.72
CA VAL A 65 -14.88 17.21 -21.69
C VAL A 65 -15.48 17.32 -23.08
N HIS A 66 -16.23 16.32 -23.52
CA HIS A 66 -16.89 16.30 -24.82
C HIS A 66 -17.90 17.45 -24.96
N ALA A 67 -18.66 17.74 -23.89
CA ALA A 67 -19.58 18.88 -23.87
C ALA A 67 -18.84 20.22 -24.11
N ALA A 68 -17.69 20.43 -23.47
CA ALA A 68 -16.87 21.61 -23.70
C ALA A 68 -16.23 21.63 -25.10
N TYR A 69 -15.78 20.47 -25.59
CA TYR A 69 -15.21 20.32 -26.93
C TYR A 69 -16.22 20.64 -28.03
N ALA A 70 -17.46 20.17 -27.89
CA ALA A 70 -18.54 20.41 -28.85
C ALA A 70 -18.88 21.91 -28.98
N GLN A 71 -18.74 22.68 -27.89
CA GLN A 71 -18.96 24.13 -27.90
C GLN A 71 -17.77 24.90 -28.47
N ALA A 72 -16.53 24.52 -28.12
CA ALA A 72 -15.32 25.23 -28.51
C ALA A 72 -14.13 24.27 -28.75
N PRO A 73 -14.01 23.67 -29.95
CA PRO A 73 -13.03 22.62 -30.20
C PRO A 73 -11.57 23.12 -30.27
N GLU A 74 -11.33 24.33 -30.75
CA GLU A 74 -9.97 24.90 -30.85
C GLU A 74 -9.39 25.24 -29.47
N VAL A 75 -10.17 25.93 -28.62
CA VAL A 75 -9.74 26.32 -27.28
C VAL A 75 -9.54 25.10 -26.38
N THR A 76 -10.45 24.12 -26.48
CA THR A 76 -10.38 22.89 -25.68
C THR A 76 -9.14 22.06 -26.02
N ARG A 77 -8.81 21.89 -27.32
CA ARG A 77 -7.56 21.20 -27.74
C ARG A 77 -6.32 21.92 -27.24
N ARG A 78 -6.27 23.24 -27.40
CA ARG A 78 -5.12 24.03 -26.97
C ARG A 78 -4.93 23.97 -25.45
N ARG A 79 -6.02 24.05 -24.68
CA ARG A 79 -5.99 23.87 -23.22
C ARG A 79 -5.43 22.50 -22.84
N MET A 80 -5.96 21.41 -23.38
CA MET A 80 -5.47 20.06 -23.07
C MET A 80 -3.98 19.90 -23.37
N TYR A 81 -3.52 20.43 -24.51
CA TYR A 81 -2.11 20.38 -24.87
C TYR A 81 -1.23 21.12 -23.86
N LEU A 82 -1.62 22.35 -23.50
CA LEU A 82 -0.88 23.16 -22.54
C LEU A 82 -0.88 22.53 -21.14
N GLU A 83 -2.01 22.01 -20.67
CA GLU A 83 -2.12 21.30 -19.39
C GLU A 83 -1.23 20.05 -19.36
N THR A 84 -1.25 19.25 -20.43
CA THR A 84 -0.43 18.04 -20.52
C THR A 84 1.07 18.37 -20.54
N ILE A 85 1.45 19.39 -21.30
CA ILE A 85 2.84 19.85 -21.38
C ILE A 85 3.30 20.47 -20.05
N GLU A 86 2.42 21.21 -19.36
CA GLU A 86 2.69 21.71 -18.02
C GLU A 86 2.93 20.57 -17.03
N GLU A 87 2.09 19.53 -17.02
CA GLU A 87 2.25 18.36 -16.15
C GLU A 87 3.57 17.62 -16.43
N ILE A 88 3.90 17.41 -17.71
CA ILE A 88 5.17 16.79 -18.11
C ILE A 88 6.36 17.63 -17.63
N TYR A 89 6.36 18.94 -17.87
CA TYR A 89 7.46 19.81 -17.44
C TYR A 89 7.55 19.97 -15.92
N ARG A 90 6.43 19.89 -15.20
CA ARG A 90 6.38 19.89 -13.74
C ARG A 90 7.06 18.66 -13.15
N ASN A 91 6.88 17.50 -13.77
CA ASN A 91 7.43 16.23 -13.28
C ASN A 91 8.80 15.87 -13.91
N SER A 92 9.34 16.73 -14.76
CA SER A 92 10.63 16.50 -15.43
C SER A 92 11.79 17.11 -14.64
N GLN A 93 12.85 16.33 -14.42
CA GLN A 93 14.11 16.84 -13.88
C GLN A 93 14.79 17.73 -14.93
N LYS A 94 14.76 19.05 -14.71
CA LYS A 94 15.43 20.00 -15.58
C LYS A 94 16.92 20.05 -15.24
N ILE A 95 17.76 19.60 -16.18
CA ILE A 95 19.23 19.65 -16.09
C ILE A 95 19.71 20.80 -16.97
N VAL A 96 20.45 21.74 -16.39
CA VAL A 96 21.12 22.81 -17.14
C VAL A 96 22.60 22.44 -17.24
N VAL A 97 23.10 22.35 -18.48
CA VAL A 97 24.53 22.13 -18.77
C VAL A 97 25.09 23.44 -19.28
N ASP A 98 25.99 24.04 -18.52
CA ASP A 98 26.76 25.21 -18.93
C ASP A 98 27.98 24.74 -19.75
N THR A 99 28.01 25.05 -21.04
CA THR A 99 29.12 24.72 -21.95
C THR A 99 30.05 25.92 -22.19
N SER A 100 29.91 27.02 -21.46
CA SER A 100 30.65 28.26 -21.72
C SER A 100 32.05 28.33 -21.09
N GLY A 101 32.51 27.26 -20.42
CA GLY A 101 33.87 27.17 -19.88
C GLY A 101 34.75 26.18 -20.66
N THR A 102 35.76 26.68 -21.37
CA THR A 102 36.80 25.96 -22.14
C THR A 102 37.66 24.97 -21.31
N ASN A 103 37.25 24.57 -20.10
CA ASN A 103 37.99 23.66 -19.22
C ASN A 103 37.05 22.63 -18.60
N GLY A 104 36.80 21.52 -19.30
CA GLY A 104 36.60 20.13 -18.82
C GLY A 104 35.76 19.80 -17.57
N ASN A 105 35.09 20.73 -16.91
CA ASN A 105 34.32 20.47 -15.70
C ASN A 105 32.83 20.55 -16.02
N MET A 106 32.25 19.38 -16.29
CA MET A 106 30.82 19.20 -16.47
C MET A 106 30.12 19.29 -15.12
N ILE A 107 29.65 20.49 -14.76
CA ILE A 107 28.80 20.67 -13.58
C ILE A 107 27.36 20.41 -13.99
N VAL A 108 26.85 19.24 -13.60
CA VAL A 108 25.42 18.91 -13.71
C VAL A 108 24.72 19.62 -12.56
N LEU A 109 23.90 20.62 -12.83
CA LEU A 109 23.01 21.23 -11.83
C LEU A 109 21.60 20.66 -12.00
N PRO A 110 21.14 19.75 -11.11
CA PRO A 110 19.74 19.39 -11.03
C PRO A 110 18.98 20.60 -10.47
N LEU A 111 18.13 21.22 -11.29
CA LEU A 111 17.39 22.41 -10.86
C LEU A 111 16.38 22.13 -9.74
N ASP A 112 15.97 20.86 -9.58
CA ASP A 112 15.08 20.39 -8.52
C ASP A 112 15.61 20.77 -7.11
N ARG A 113 16.93 20.68 -6.91
CA ARG A 113 17.62 21.03 -5.66
C ARG A 113 17.76 22.54 -5.40
N LEU A 114 17.60 23.36 -6.43
CA LEU A 114 17.63 24.82 -6.30
C LEU A 114 16.25 25.36 -5.90
N THR A 115 15.18 24.78 -6.43
CA THR A 115 13.80 25.10 -6.04
C THR A 115 13.50 24.69 -4.58
N GLU A 116 14.02 23.55 -4.09
CA GLU A 116 13.92 23.17 -2.67
C GLU A 116 14.62 24.18 -1.74
N ARG A 117 15.73 24.79 -2.16
CA ARG A 117 16.47 25.80 -1.37
C ARG A 117 15.83 27.18 -1.37
N VAL A 118 14.93 27.45 -2.32
CA VAL A 118 14.23 28.74 -2.47
C VAL A 118 12.80 28.67 -1.93
N ALA A 119 12.30 27.50 -1.52
CA ALA A 119 11.08 27.40 -0.73
C ALA A 119 11.25 28.22 0.57
N PRO A 120 10.49 29.32 0.76
CA PRO A 120 10.68 30.18 1.90
C PRO A 120 10.32 29.44 3.19
N ARG A 121 11.18 29.59 4.19
CA ARG A 121 10.82 29.42 5.61
C ARG A 121 9.67 30.36 5.92
N THR A 122 8.44 29.92 5.70
CA THR A 122 7.28 30.58 6.30
C THR A 122 7.23 30.12 7.75
N ALA A 123 7.86 30.95 8.57
CA ALA A 123 7.68 31.18 9.99
C ALA A 123 6.72 30.24 10.75
N ALA A 124 7.30 29.51 11.70
CA ALA A 124 6.63 29.18 12.94
C ALA A 124 6.43 30.47 13.77
N PRO A 125 5.27 30.66 14.41
CA PRO A 125 5.20 31.34 15.68
C PRO A 125 5.16 30.29 16.79
N ALA A 126 6.13 30.40 17.70
CA ALA A 126 6.03 29.82 19.01
C ALA A 126 4.85 30.48 19.76
N THR A 127 3.92 29.68 20.26
CA THR A 127 3.11 30.04 21.42
C THR A 127 3.14 28.84 22.35
N GLN A 128 3.98 28.97 23.38
CA GLN A 128 3.89 28.16 24.57
C GLN A 128 2.60 28.55 25.29
N GLU A 129 1.63 27.64 25.31
CA GLU A 129 0.62 27.59 26.37
C GLU A 129 0.73 26.23 27.06
N ALA A 130 1.14 26.28 28.32
CA ALA A 130 1.18 25.15 29.21
C ALA A 130 -0.25 24.62 29.47
N ARG A 131 -0.47 23.33 29.23
CA ARG A 131 -1.59 22.56 29.80
C ARG A 131 -1.04 21.42 30.65
N PRO A 132 -1.61 21.15 31.83
CA PRO A 132 -1.15 20.11 32.75
C PRO A 132 -1.38 18.70 32.16
N PRO A 133 -0.66 17.67 32.66
CA PRO A 133 -0.60 16.36 32.03
C PRO A 133 -1.92 15.59 32.23
N GLN A 134 -2.61 15.30 31.13
CA GLN A 134 -3.65 14.27 31.12
C GLN A 134 -2.98 12.92 30.85
N GLN A 135 -3.20 11.98 31.78
CA GLN A 135 -2.79 10.59 31.71
C GLN A 135 -3.19 9.95 30.38
N GLN A 136 -2.20 9.50 29.63
CA GLN A 136 -2.38 8.59 28.51
C GLN A 136 -2.77 7.21 29.07
N LEU A 137 -3.99 6.77 28.75
CA LEU A 137 -4.26 5.33 28.67
C LEU A 137 -3.50 4.79 27.45
N GLU A 138 -2.43 4.05 27.71
CA GLU A 138 -1.74 3.27 26.68
C GLU A 138 -2.66 2.14 26.23
N LEU A 139 -3.02 2.15 24.94
CA LEU A 139 -3.54 0.97 24.24
C LEU A 139 -2.35 0.04 23.99
N PRO A 140 -2.38 -1.26 24.38
CA PRO A 140 -1.30 -2.16 24.05
C PRO A 140 -1.26 -2.40 22.54
N THR A 141 -0.26 -1.83 21.89
CA THR A 141 0.18 -2.25 20.55
C THR A 141 0.72 -3.67 20.69
N VAL A 142 0.03 -4.65 20.11
CA VAL A 142 0.53 -6.01 19.95
C VAL A 142 1.68 -5.96 18.94
N THR A 143 2.89 -5.75 19.44
CA THR A 143 4.13 -5.99 18.70
C THR A 143 4.22 -7.49 18.45
N VAL A 144 3.96 -7.91 17.20
CA VAL A 144 4.24 -9.28 16.75
C VAL A 144 5.77 -9.40 16.62
N GLU A 145 6.42 -9.77 17.73
CA GLU A 145 7.82 -10.19 17.70
C GLU A 145 7.93 -11.49 16.89
N GLY A 146 8.69 -11.40 15.79
CA GLY A 146 9.09 -12.52 14.96
C GLY A 146 9.88 -13.52 15.80
N ARG A 147 9.25 -14.67 16.06
CA ARG A 147 9.88 -15.82 16.72
C ARG A 147 11.04 -16.33 15.87
N THR A 148 12.24 -16.02 16.30
CA THR A 148 13.43 -16.82 16.05
C THR A 148 13.27 -18.16 16.78
N ARG A 149 13.17 -19.25 16.02
CA ARG A 149 13.63 -20.59 16.43
C ARG A 149 14.58 -20.99 15.31
N GLY A 150 15.88 -21.05 15.54
CA GLY A 150 16.49 -22.02 16.44
C GLY A 150 16.53 -23.37 15.73
N ILE A 151 17.34 -23.47 14.67
CA ILE A 151 17.73 -24.74 14.04
C ILE A 151 19.17 -24.99 14.52
N ARG A 152 19.33 -26.03 15.33
CA ARG A 152 20.54 -26.84 15.38
C ARG A 152 20.21 -28.16 14.71
#